data_AF-A0A1I0TTL0-F1
#
_entry.id   AF-A0A1I0TTL0-F1
#
_cell.length_a   1.000
_cell.length_b   1.000
_cell.length_c   1.000
_cell.angle_alpha   90.00
_cell.angle_beta   90.00
_cell.angle_gamma   90.00
#
_symmetry.space_group_name_H-M   'P 1'
#
loop_
_entity.id
_entity.type
_entity.pdbx_description
1 polymer ?
#
loop_
_entity_poly.entity_id
_entity_poly.type
_entity_poly.pdbx_seq_one_letter_code
_entity_poly.pdbx_strand_id
1 'polypeptide(L)'
;MKTVYVATEGQKQYICSLIEHFYTCMFPKYFTDNEIETFQSLGILQFEPSIYDGTLKEAFAIISALQSLQVIIEYISFHHLQDHYKHLFQRNVEQLEQHGISFPLTLEHFLHKKDEYVSMYMKPVHAWVM
;
A
#
# COMPACT_ATOMS: atom_id res chain seq x y z
N MET A 1 -33.04 13.21 3.09
CA MET A 1 -32.27 12.35 2.17
C MET A 1 -30.79 12.56 2.45
N LYS A 2 -30.02 11.50 2.74
CA LYS A 2 -28.57 11.59 2.89
C LYS A 2 -28.00 11.27 1.51
N THR A 3 -27.59 12.29 0.75
CA THR A 3 -27.00 12.08 -0.58
C THR A 3 -25.67 11.36 -0.41
N VAL A 4 -25.57 10.16 -0.96
CA VAL A 4 -24.33 9.38 -0.96
C VAL A 4 -23.63 9.68 -2.29
N TYR A 5 -22.38 10.13 -2.22
CA TYR A 5 -21.58 10.44 -3.40
C TYR A 5 -20.78 9.19 -3.81
N VAL A 6 -20.80 8.85 -5.09
CA VAL A 6 -19.96 7.80 -5.68
C VAL A 6 -18.51 8.29 -5.74
N ALA A 7 -17.55 7.38 -5.62
CA ALA A 7 -16.14 7.71 -5.78
C ALA A 7 -15.86 8.27 -7.18
N THR A 8 -15.03 9.32 -7.24
CA THR A 8 -14.64 9.92 -8.52
C THR A 8 -13.54 9.10 -9.19
N GLU A 9 -13.45 9.18 -10.51
CA GLU A 9 -12.38 8.51 -11.27
C GLU A 9 -10.99 8.90 -10.77
N GLY A 10 -10.78 10.19 -10.43
CA GLY A 10 -9.53 10.65 -9.85
C GLY A 10 -9.16 9.99 -8.51
N GLN A 11 -10.14 9.68 -7.66
CA GLN A 11 -9.87 8.93 -6.42
C GLN A 11 -9.48 7.49 -6.69
N LYS A 12 -10.16 6.83 -7.63
CA LYS A 12 -9.82 5.45 -8.04
C LYS A 12 -8.41 5.37 -8.59
N GLN A 13 -8.04 6.32 -9.46
CA GLN A 13 -6.69 6.44 -10.01
C GLN A 13 -5.66 6.71 -8.91
N TYR A 14 -6.01 7.54 -7.92
CA TYR A 14 -5.10 7.81 -6.79
C TYR A 14 -4.84 6.57 -5.93
N ILE A 15 -5.87 5.75 -5.67
CA ILE A 15 -5.70 4.45 -5.00
C ILE A 15 -4.74 3.56 -5.80
N CYS A 16 -4.91 3.49 -7.13
CA CYS A 16 -4.02 2.73 -8.00
C CYS A 16 -2.57 3.23 -7.89
N SER A 17 -2.35 4.55 -7.90
CA SER A 17 -1.01 5.13 -7.75
C SER A 17 -0.37 4.83 -6.39
N LEU A 18 -1.16 4.82 -5.31
CA LEU A 18 -0.66 4.47 -3.98
C LEU A 18 -0.24 3.00 -3.93
N ILE A 19 -1.06 2.09 -4.47
CA ILE A 19 -0.73 0.66 -4.58
C ILE A 19 0.51 0.45 -5.45
N GLU A 20 0.60 1.12 -6.58
CA GLU A 20 1.78 1.06 -7.45
C GLU A 20 3.03 1.50 -6.69
N HIS A 21 2.94 2.58 -5.90
CA HIS A 21 4.05 3.03 -5.05
C HIS A 21 4.49 1.97 -4.03
N PHE A 22 3.56 1.20 -3.46
CA PHE A 22 3.92 0.06 -2.60
C PHE A 22 4.81 -0.93 -3.36
N TYR A 23 4.38 -1.34 -4.55
CA TYR A 23 5.10 -2.32 -5.36
C TYR A 23 6.44 -1.80 -5.91
N THR A 24 6.54 -0.53 -6.28
CA THR A 24 7.72 0.00 -6.98
C THR A 24 8.75 0.67 -6.07
N CYS A 25 8.34 1.09 -4.86
CA CYS A 25 9.19 1.90 -4.00
C CYS A 25 9.31 1.35 -2.57
N MET A 26 8.27 0.69 -2.05
CA MET A 26 8.28 0.17 -0.68
C MET A 26 8.72 -1.27 -0.62
N PHE A 27 8.00 -2.19 -1.27
CA PHE A 27 8.27 -3.62 -1.23
C PHE A 27 9.69 -4.01 -1.66
N PRO A 28 10.30 -3.41 -2.70
CA PRO A 28 11.68 -3.73 -3.10
C PRO A 28 12.72 -3.55 -1.97
N LYS A 29 12.42 -2.72 -0.96
CA LYS A 29 13.32 -2.49 0.18
C LYS A 29 13.29 -3.63 1.21
N TYR A 30 12.24 -4.45 1.23
CA TYR A 30 12.00 -5.45 2.28
C TYR A 30 11.83 -6.87 1.73
N PHE A 31 11.46 -7.01 0.45
CA PHE A 31 11.16 -8.29 -0.18
C PHE A 31 12.02 -8.50 -1.44
N THR A 32 12.20 -9.76 -1.80
CA THR A 32 12.86 -10.19 -3.05
C THR A 32 11.89 -10.09 -4.22
N ASP A 33 12.42 -9.99 -5.43
CA ASP A 33 11.61 -9.99 -6.65
C ASP A 33 10.65 -11.20 -6.73
N ASN A 34 11.09 -12.39 -6.33
CA ASN A 34 10.25 -13.59 -6.28
C ASN A 34 9.09 -13.49 -5.26
N GLU A 35 9.34 -12.87 -4.10
CA GLU A 35 8.29 -12.63 -3.10
C GLU A 35 7.28 -11.61 -3.62
N ILE A 36 7.74 -10.54 -4.26
CA ILE A 36 6.87 -9.50 -4.84
C ILE A 36 6.03 -10.07 -5.99
N GLU A 37 6.60 -10.93 -6.84
CA GLU A 37 5.87 -11.65 -7.88
C GLU A 37 4.79 -12.55 -7.27
N THR A 38 5.13 -13.25 -6.18
CA THR A 38 4.16 -14.06 -5.43
C THR A 38 3.02 -13.19 -4.90
N PHE A 39 3.30 -12.00 -4.36
CA PHE A 39 2.27 -11.08 -3.88
C PHE A 39 1.30 -10.64 -4.98
N GLN A 40 1.81 -10.36 -6.17
CA GLN A 40 0.97 -10.06 -7.34
C GLN A 40 0.09 -11.25 -7.72
N SER A 41 0.66 -12.47 -7.74
CA SER A 41 -0.10 -13.69 -8.05
C SER A 41 -1.20 -14.00 -7.04
N LEU A 42 -1.00 -13.62 -5.77
CA LEU A 42 -1.96 -13.80 -4.69
C LEU A 42 -2.98 -12.65 -4.58
N GLY A 43 -2.84 -11.60 -5.39
CA GLY A 43 -3.73 -10.43 -5.35
C GLY A 43 -3.54 -9.55 -4.11
N ILE A 44 -2.36 -9.55 -3.50
CA ILE A 44 -2.05 -8.68 -2.35
C ILE A 44 -2.05 -7.22 -2.82
N LEU A 45 -2.72 -6.34 -2.08
CA LEU A 45 -2.95 -4.94 -2.47
C LEU A 45 -3.46 -4.79 -3.92
N GLN A 46 -4.33 -5.68 -4.38
CA GLN A 46 -4.94 -5.52 -5.70
C GLN A 46 -6.19 -4.63 -5.62
N PHE A 47 -6.31 -3.70 -6.58
CA PHE A 47 -7.49 -2.84 -6.73
C PHE A 47 -7.78 -2.65 -8.21
N GLU A 48 -9.04 -2.85 -8.60
CA GLU A 48 -9.48 -2.73 -9.98
C GLU A 48 -10.44 -1.53 -10.11
N PRO A 49 -9.99 -0.37 -10.64
CA PRO A 49 -10.80 0.85 -10.69
C PRO A 49 -12.04 0.71 -11.57
N SER A 50 -11.97 -0.14 -12.60
CA SER A 50 -13.08 -0.40 -13.53
C SER A 50 -14.24 -1.14 -12.87
N ILE A 51 -13.96 -1.96 -11.84
CA ILE A 51 -14.95 -2.77 -11.13
C ILE A 51 -15.41 -2.07 -9.83
N TYR A 52 -14.59 -1.18 -9.26
CA TYR A 52 -14.93 -0.48 -8.02
C TYR A 52 -16.08 0.51 -8.21
N ASP A 53 -17.21 0.26 -7.54
CA ASP A 53 -18.42 1.09 -7.54
C ASP A 53 -18.73 1.74 -6.17
N GLY A 54 -17.74 1.73 -5.27
CA GLY A 54 -17.86 2.25 -3.91
C GLY A 54 -18.03 3.77 -3.82
N THR A 55 -18.33 4.24 -2.61
CA THR A 55 -18.63 5.65 -2.33
C THR A 55 -17.35 6.49 -2.19
N LEU A 56 -17.51 7.80 -2.31
CA LEU A 56 -16.49 8.80 -2.02
C LEU A 56 -15.85 8.57 -0.63
N LYS A 57 -16.68 8.24 0.36
CA LYS A 57 -16.25 8.01 1.74
C LYS A 57 -15.38 6.75 1.85
N GLU A 58 -15.77 5.67 1.18
CA GLU A 58 -15.01 4.42 1.16
C GLU A 58 -13.68 4.61 0.43
N ALA A 59 -13.67 5.32 -0.70
CA ALA A 59 -12.43 5.65 -1.41
C ALA A 59 -11.48 6.46 -0.52
N PHE A 60 -11.98 7.46 0.22
CA PHE A 60 -11.16 8.20 1.18
C PHE A 60 -10.64 7.35 2.34
N ALA A 61 -11.42 6.38 2.82
CA ALA A 61 -10.98 5.45 3.85
C ALA A 61 -9.83 4.57 3.36
N ILE A 62 -9.93 4.02 2.15
CA ILE A 62 -8.87 3.24 1.50
C ILE A 62 -7.60 4.09 1.34
N ILE A 63 -7.73 5.30 0.78
CA ILE A 63 -6.61 6.23 0.60
C ILE A 63 -5.91 6.51 1.93
N SER A 64 -6.70 6.84 2.95
CA SER A 64 -6.17 7.18 4.28
C SER A 64 -5.47 5.99 4.92
N ALA A 65 -5.99 4.76 4.72
CA ALA A 65 -5.37 3.55 5.22
C ALA A 65 -4.03 3.26 4.52
N LEU A 66 -3.99 3.34 3.19
CA LEU A 66 -2.76 3.16 2.40
C LEU A 66 -1.68 4.17 2.78
N GLN A 67 -2.01 5.45 2.87
CA GLN A 67 -1.06 6.50 3.29
C GLN A 67 -0.57 6.30 4.73
N SER A 68 -1.46 5.90 5.64
CA SER A 68 -1.07 5.62 7.03
C SER A 68 -0.10 4.45 7.10
N LEU A 69 -0.34 3.38 6.33
CA LEU A 69 0.59 2.25 6.23
C LEU A 69 1.95 2.68 5.69
N GLN A 70 1.99 3.54 4.66
CA GLN A 70 3.25 4.09 4.12
C GLN A 70 4.05 4.81 5.21
N VAL A 71 3.41 5.75 5.91
CA VAL A 71 4.06 6.55 6.98
C VAL A 71 4.54 5.66 8.12
N ILE A 72 3.73 4.67 8.54
CA ILE A 72 4.12 3.75 9.62
C ILE A 72 5.36 2.94 9.21
N ILE A 73 5.36 2.33 8.02
CA ILE A 73 6.49 1.54 7.50
C ILE A 73 7.76 2.40 7.39
N GLU A 74 7.63 3.62 6.89
CA GLU A 74 8.78 4.55 6.81
C GLU A 74 9.29 4.93 8.19
N TYR A 75 8.41 5.23 9.14
CA TYR A 75 8.79 5.63 10.49
C TYR A 75 9.54 4.52 11.24
N ILE A 76 9.01 3.29 11.22
CA ILE A 76 9.61 2.15 11.93
C ILE A 76 10.95 1.69 11.30
N SER A 77 11.22 2.06 10.05
CA SER A 77 12.52 1.79 9.44
C SER A 77 13.66 2.55 10.09
N PHE A 78 13.36 3.63 10.82
CA PHE A 78 14.35 4.48 11.49
C PHE A 78 14.25 4.42 13.02
N HIS A 79 13.21 3.80 13.57
CA HIS A 79 12.89 3.83 15.00
C HIS A 79 12.58 2.42 15.53
N HIS A 80 12.67 2.25 16.85
CA HIS A 80 12.31 0.98 17.47
C HIS A 80 10.80 0.71 17.35
N LEU A 81 10.46 -0.55 17.08
CA LEU A 81 9.09 -1.05 17.02
C LEU A 81 8.38 -0.83 18.36
N GLN A 82 7.35 0.01 18.38
CA GLN A 82 6.47 0.19 19.54
C GLN A 82 5.11 -0.48 19.27
N ASP A 83 4.51 -1.06 20.31
CA ASP A 83 3.20 -1.74 20.22
C ASP A 83 2.09 -0.85 19.67
N HIS A 84 2.18 0.46 19.92
CA HIS A 84 1.24 1.45 19.36
C HIS A 84 1.23 1.43 17.82
N TYR A 85 2.39 1.35 17.18
CA TYR A 85 2.48 1.29 15.71
C TYR A 85 2.03 -0.05 15.14
N LYS A 86 2.25 -1.17 15.86
CA LYS A 86 1.67 -2.47 15.49
C LYS A 86 0.15 -2.40 15.43
N HIS A 87 -0.47 -1.82 16.47
CA HIS A 87 -1.93 -1.68 16.54
C HIS A 87 -2.46 -0.74 15.44
N LEU A 88 -1.79 0.39 15.19
CA LEU A 88 -2.18 1.30 14.11
C LEU A 88 -2.07 0.63 12.74
N PHE A 89 -0.99 -0.11 12.50
CA PHE A 89 -0.80 -0.84 11.25
C PHE A 89 -1.94 -1.85 11.04
N GLN A 90 -2.20 -2.70 12.05
CA GLN A 90 -3.26 -3.70 12.00
C GLN A 90 -4.63 -3.09 11.74
N ARG A 91 -4.96 -1.97 12.40
CA ARG A 91 -6.22 -1.26 12.15
C ARG A 91 -6.37 -0.82 10.70
N ASN A 92 -5.29 -0.31 10.09
CA ASN A 92 -5.34 0.11 8.68
C ASN A 92 -5.45 -1.10 7.73
N VAL A 93 -4.83 -2.24 8.06
CA VAL A 93 -5.02 -3.49 7.32
C VAL A 93 -6.49 -3.92 7.35
N GLU A 94 -7.10 -3.97 8.54
CA GLU A 94 -8.51 -4.33 8.69
C GLU A 94 -9.44 -3.37 7.92
N GLN A 95 -9.11 -2.08 7.86
CA GLN A 95 -9.85 -1.11 7.06
C GLN A 95 -9.75 -1.40 5.55
N LEU A 96 -8.59 -1.83 5.05
CA LEU A 96 -8.45 -2.25 3.65
C LEU A 96 -9.25 -3.51 3.34
N GLU A 97 -9.20 -4.50 4.24
CA GLU A 97 -9.94 -5.75 4.09
C GLU A 97 -11.46 -5.55 4.08
N GLN A 98 -11.97 -4.63 4.91
CA GLN A 98 -13.39 -4.22 4.90
C GLN A 98 -13.84 -3.64 3.54
N HIS A 99 -12.90 -3.13 2.74
CA HIS A 99 -13.14 -2.62 1.40
C HIS A 99 -12.69 -3.57 0.29
N GLY A 100 -12.42 -4.84 0.61
CA GLY A 100 -12.09 -5.89 -0.36
C GLY A 100 -10.63 -5.88 -0.83
N ILE A 101 -9.75 -5.10 -0.21
CA ILE A 101 -8.32 -5.05 -0.54
C ILE A 101 -7.57 -5.92 0.47
N SER A 102 -7.03 -7.04 0.00
CA SER A 102 -6.26 -7.95 0.85
C SER A 102 -4.86 -7.39 1.14
N PHE A 103 -4.44 -7.39 2.40
CA PHE A 103 -3.07 -7.05 2.78
C PHE A 103 -2.57 -7.93 3.92
N PRO A 104 -2.26 -9.21 3.64
CA PRO A 104 -1.93 -10.22 4.66
C PRO A 104 -0.47 -10.13 5.12
N LEU A 105 0.06 -8.91 5.25
CA LEU A 105 1.41 -8.65 5.75
C LEU A 105 1.31 -8.06 7.15
N THR A 106 2.27 -8.38 8.02
CA THR A 106 2.40 -7.78 9.35
C THR A 106 3.53 -6.77 9.38
N LEU A 107 3.48 -5.84 10.34
CA LEU A 107 4.51 -4.80 10.52
C LEU A 107 5.94 -5.38 10.67
N GLU A 108 6.06 -6.61 11.17
CA GLU A 108 7.35 -7.30 11.38
C GLU A 108 8.08 -7.63 10.08
N HIS A 109 7.35 -7.81 8.97
CA HIS A 109 7.92 -8.02 7.65
C HIS A 109 8.69 -6.79 7.14
N PHE A 110 8.45 -5.62 7.71
CA PHE A 110 9.06 -4.34 7.31
C PHE A 110 10.19 -3.88 8.24
N LEU A 111 10.61 -4.71 9.20
CA LEU A 111 11.64 -4.35 10.17
C LEU A 111 13.06 -4.42 9.63
N HIS A 112 13.31 -5.35 8.70
CA HIS A 112 14.63 -5.60 8.16
C HIS A 112 14.63 -5.28 6.69
N LYS A 113 15.30 -4.19 6.32
CA LYS A 113 15.58 -3.92 4.91
C LYS A 113 16.54 -4.99 4.39
N LYS A 114 16.23 -5.55 3.22
CA LYS A 114 17.17 -6.45 2.54
C LYS A 114 18.34 -5.62 2.00
N ASP A 115 19.52 -6.23 1.92
CA ASP A 115 20.71 -5.59 1.36
C ASP A 115 20.41 -4.98 -0.01
N GLU A 116 21.05 -3.85 -0.32
CA GLU A 116 20.82 -3.12 -1.56
C GLU A 116 21.11 -3.98 -2.79
N TYR A 117 20.06 -4.53 -3.39
CA TYR A 117 20.07 -5.12 -4.72
C TYR A 117 19.11 -4.35 -5.62
N VAL A 118 19.41 -4.31 -6.92
CA VAL A 118 18.55 -3.63 -7.88
C VAL A 118 17.37 -4.55 -8.21
N SER A 119 16.24 -4.31 -7.57
CA SER A 119 14.98 -5.01 -7.85
C SER A 119 14.42 -4.62 -9.22
N MET A 120 13.86 -5.59 -9.95
CA MET A 120 13.18 -5.33 -11.23
C MET A 120 11.91 -4.47 -11.08
N TYR A 121 11.35 -4.39 -9.88
CA TYR A 121 10.19 -3.57 -9.55
C TYR A 121 10.55 -2.11 -9.25
N MET A 122 11.83 -1.82 -8.99
CA MET A 122 12.26 -0.47 -8.65
C MET A 122 12.14 0.45 -9.86
N LYS A 123 11.30 1.49 -9.74
CA LYS A 123 11.27 2.56 -10.74
C LYS A 123 12.58 3.37 -10.67
N PRO A 124 13.20 3.73 -11.80
CA PRO A 124 14.41 4.52 -11.80
C PRO A 124 14.17 5.87 -11.11
N VAL A 125 15.03 6.20 -10.14
CA VAL A 125 14.96 7.45 -9.35
C VAL A 125 15.16 8.70 -10.23
N HIS A 126 15.77 8.53 -11.41
CA HIS A 126 16.07 9.62 -12.35
C HIS A 126 15.49 9.34 -13.74
N ALA A 127 14.22 9.73 -13.95
CA ALA A 127 13.68 9.92 -15.30
C ALA A 127 13.98 11.32 -15.88
N TRP A 128 14.82 12.12 -15.20
CA TRP A 128 15.18 13.48 -15.61
C TRP A 128 16.70 13.62 -15.80
N VAL A 129 17.22 12.98 -16.85
CA VAL A 129 18.41 13.49 -17.54
C VAL A 129 18.05 13.53 -19.03
N MET A 130 17.36 14.60 -19.42
CA MET A 130 17.36 15.13 -20.78
C MET A 130 18.01 16.50 -20.75
#